data_AF-A0A1G1B3X9-F1
#
_entry.id   AF-A0A1G1B3X9-F1
#
_cell.length_a   1.000
_cell.length_b   1.000
_cell.length_c   1.000
_cell.angle_alpha   90.00
_cell.angle_beta   90.00
_cell.angle_gamma   90.00
#
_symmetry.space_group_name_H-M   'P 1'
#
loop_
_entity.id
_entity.type
_entity.pdbx_description
1 polymer ?
#
loop_
_entity_poly.entity_id
_entity_poly.type
_entity_poly.pdbx_seq_one_letter_code
_entity_poly.pdbx_strand_id
1 'polypeptide(L)' 'MRYYLAIDAYLSALNALDGNQLIQRLRQWHQSTDEYSRQLHEGKLDDYLVMKLSEYQRQQVFR' A
#
# COMPACT_ATOMS: atom_id res chain seq x y z
N MET A 1 12.57 -9.42 1.66
CA MET A 1 11.37 -9.18 2.49
C MET A 1 10.34 -8.30 1.81
N ARG A 2 10.70 -7.12 1.28
CA ARG A 2 9.79 -6.20 0.58
C ARG A 2 8.82 -6.88 -0.42
N TYR A 3 9.29 -7.80 -1.26
CA TYR A 3 8.43 -8.55 -2.20
C TYR A 3 7.41 -9.48 -1.54
N TYR A 4 7.78 -10.14 -0.44
CA TYR A 4 6.88 -11.02 0.30
C TYR A 4 5.74 -10.22 0.92
N LEU A 5 6.06 -9.09 1.56
CA LEU A 5 5.07 -8.18 2.15
C LEU A 5 4.11 -7.60 1.09
N ALA A 6 4.58 -7.44 -0.16
CA ALA A 6 3.76 -6.88 -1.23
C ALA A 6 2.69 -7.90 -1.67
N ILE A 7 3.09 -9.17 -1.75
CA ILE A 7 2.21 -10.28 -2.07
C ILE A 7 1.20 -10.46 -0.93
N ASP A 8 1.65 -10.46 0.32
CA ASP A 8 0.76 -10.59 1.49
C ASP A 8 -0.27 -9.45 1.57
N ALA A 9 0.17 -8.19 1.40
CA ALA A 9 -0.71 -7.03 1.35
C ALA A 9 -1.70 -7.09 0.18
N TYR A 10 -1.29 -7.66 -0.97
CA TYR A 10 -2.18 -7.87 -2.11
C TYR A 10 -3.24 -8.94 -1.79
N LEU A 11 -2.83 -10.09 -1.29
CA LEU A 11 -3.72 -11.22 -1.01
C LEU A 11 -4.74 -10.89 0.09
N SER A 12 -4.32 -10.19 1.15
CA SER A 12 -5.21 -9.75 2.22
C SER A 12 -6.30 -8.78 1.72
N ALA A 13 -5.98 -7.94 0.74
CA ALA A 13 -6.93 -6.99 0.16
C ALA A 13 -7.93 -7.61 -0.82
N LEU A 14 -7.70 -8.83 -1.32
CA LEU A 14 -8.63 -9.51 -2.24
C LEU A 14 -9.99 -9.80 -1.61
N ASN A 15 -10.06 -9.86 -0.28
CA ASN A 15 -11.31 -10.09 0.46
C ASN A 15 -12.10 -8.80 0.74
N ALA A 16 -11.59 -7.63 0.35
CA ALA A 16 -12.28 -6.35 0.55
C ALA A 16 -13.30 -6.07 -0.57
N LEU A 17 -14.41 -5.40 -0.23
CA LEU A 17 -15.40 -4.90 -1.19
C LEU A 17 -14.73 -4.04 -2.29
N ASP A 18 -15.21 -4.19 -3.53
CA ASP A 18 -14.57 -3.76 -4.79
C ASP A 18 -14.12 -2.29 -4.86
N GLY A 19 -14.66 -1.40 -4.03
CA GLY A 19 -14.24 0.01 -3.95
C GLY A 19 -13.03 0.29 -3.04
N ASN A 20 -12.73 -0.59 -2.09
CA ASN A 20 -11.77 -0.33 -1.01
C ASN A 20 -10.47 -1.14 -1.08
N GLN A 21 -10.35 -2.06 -2.04
CA GLN A 21 -9.22 -2.98 -2.15
C GLN A 21 -7.87 -2.24 -2.25
N LEU A 22 -7.81 -1.15 -3.02
CA LEU A 22 -6.58 -0.36 -3.17
C LEU A 22 -6.12 0.26 -1.84
N ILE A 23 -7.03 0.94 -1.14
CA ILE A 23 -6.71 1.61 0.12
C ILE A 23 -6.34 0.57 1.19
N GLN A 24 -7.05 -0.56 1.24
CA GLN A 24 -6.74 -1.63 2.18
C GLN A 24 -5.36 -2.23 1.92
N ARG A 25 -5.02 -2.50 0.66
CA ARG A 25 -3.69 -2.98 0.29
C ARG A 25 -2.59 -2.01 0.71
N LEU A 26 -2.80 -0.70 0.48
CA LEU A 26 -1.82 0.33 0.86
C LEU A 26 -1.65 0.44 2.38
N ARG A 27 -2.74 0.33 3.15
CA ARG A 27 -2.69 0.32 4.62
C ARG A 27 -1.96 -0.92 5.14
N GLN A 28 -2.30 -2.10 4.63
CA GLN A 28 -1.65 -3.36 5.02
C GLN A 28 -0.15 -3.32 4.71
N TRP A 29 0.21 -2.83 3.52
CA TRP A 29 1.61 -2.62 3.16
C TRP A 29 2.34 -1.71 4.16
N HIS A 30 1.78 -0.53 4.44
CA HIS A 30 2.41 0.47 5.32
C HIS A 30 2.64 -0.10 6.72
N GLN A 31 1.62 -0.75 7.29
CA GLN A 31 1.72 -1.44 8.58
C GLN A 31 2.81 -2.51 8.57
N SER A 32 2.81 -3.39 7.57
CA SER A 32 3.82 -4.45 7.45
C SER A 32 5.23 -3.91 7.28
N THR A 33 5.41 -2.77 6.62
CA THR A 33 6.74 -2.15 6.49
C THR A 33 7.22 -1.47 7.78
N ASP A 34 6.30 -0.98 8.61
CA ASP A 34 6.63 -0.36 9.90
C ASP A 34 7.16 -1.38 10.91
N GLU A 35 6.70 -2.64 10.86
CA GLU A 35 7.28 -3.76 11.63
C GLU A 35 8.78 -3.97 11.31
N TYR A 36 9.21 -3.57 10.12
CA TYR A 36 10.59 -3.65 9.64
C TYR A 36 11.18 -2.25 9.34
N SER A 37 10.85 -1.26 10.17
CA SER A 37 11.22 0.15 9.97
C SER A 37 12.71 0.41 9.75
N ARG A 38 13.61 -0.39 10.35
CA ARG A 38 15.08 -0.28 10.12
C ARG A 38 15.48 -0.41 8.64
N GLN A 39 14.67 -1.08 7.82
CA GLN A 39 14.94 -1.32 6.41
C GLN A 39 13.88 -0.70 5.48
N LEU A 40 12.64 -0.56 5.94
CA LEU A 40 11.49 -0.31 5.08
C LEU A 40 10.59 0.86 5.52
N HIS A 41 11.03 1.73 6.44
CA HIS A 41 10.17 2.80 6.95
C HIS A 41 9.61 3.72 5.85
N GLU A 42 8.29 3.89 5.83
CA GLU A 42 7.54 4.67 4.81
C GLU A 42 7.01 6.02 5.35
N GLY A 43 7.31 6.37 6.61
CA GLY A 43 6.84 7.62 7.24
C GLY A 43 5.40 7.51 7.78
N LYS A 44 4.70 8.65 7.91
CA LYS A 44 3.33 8.67 8.45
C LYS A 44 2.32 8.12 7.44
N LEU A 45 1.32 7.41 7.95
CA LEU A 45 0.30 6.74 7.13
C LEU A 45 -0.48 7.71 6.24
N ASP A 46 -0.90 8.87 6.76
CA ASP A 46 -1.70 9.83 5.98
C ASP A 46 -0.90 10.42 4.81
N ASP A 47 0.34 10.84 5.08
CA ASP A 47 1.26 11.36 4.06
C ASP A 47 1.55 10.29 2.99
N TYR A 48 1.78 9.05 3.43
CA TYR A 48 2.00 7.90 2.56
C TYR A 48 0.79 7.64 1.64
N LEU A 49 -0.43 7.62 2.18
CA LEU A 49 -1.65 7.36 1.40
C LEU A 49 -1.91 8.46 0.37
N VAL A 50 -1.76 9.73 0.75
CA VAL A 50 -1.93 10.86 -0.19
C VAL A 50 -0.97 10.72 -1.36
N MET A 51 0.31 10.45 -1.07
CA MET A 51 1.33 10.26 -2.10
C MET A 51 0.98 9.09 -3.04
N LYS A 52 0.63 7.92 -2.49
CA LYS A 52 0.35 6.70 -3.28
C LYS A 52 -0.93 6.79 -4.11
N LEU A 53 -1.97 7.43 -3.59
CA LEU A 53 -3.20 7.65 -4.36
C LEU A 53 -2.95 8.61 -5.53
N SER A 54 -2.16 9.66 -5.31
CA SER A 54 -1.76 10.59 -6.37
C SER A 54 -0.91 9.91 -7.46
N GLU A 55 0.06 9.06 -7.06
CA GLU A 55 0.83 8.23 -7.99
C GLU A 55 -0.06 7.29 -8.81
N TYR A 56 -1.01 6.62 -8.16
CA TYR A 56 -1.94 5.71 -8.82
C TYR A 56 -2.81 6.46 -9.86
N GLN A 57 -3.35 7.63 -9.50
CA GLN A 57 -4.12 8.46 -10.43
C GLN A 57 -3.30 8.86 -11.65
N ARG A 58 -2.05 9.31 -11.47
CA ARG A 58 -1.16 9.62 -12.59
C ARG A 58 -0.96 8.42 -13.51
N GLN A 59 -0.73 7.23 -12.96
CA GLN A 59 -0.55 6.01 -13.75
C GLN A 59 -1.79 5.60 -14.55
N GLN A 60 -3.00 5.92 -14.06
CA GLN A 60 -4.24 5.68 -14.81
C GLN A 60 -4.41 6.63 -15.99
N VAL A 61 -3.93 7.88 -15.88
CA VAL A 61 -4.04 8.90 -16.95
C VAL A 61 -3.07 8.62 -18.10
N PHE A 62 -1.92 8.01 -17.81
CA PHE A 62 -0.91 7.64 -18.81
C PHE A 62 -1.05 6.21 -19.37
N ARG A 63 -2.17 5.54 -19.08
CA ARG A 63 -2.49 4.20 -19.58
C ARG A 63 -3.32 4.28 -20.85
#